data_AF-A0A250VR15-F1
#
_entry.id   AF-A0A250VR15-F1
#
_cell.length_a   1.000
_cell.length_b   1.000
_cell.length_c   1.000
_cell.angle_alpha   90.00
_cell.angle_beta   90.00
_cell.angle_gamma   90.00
#
_symmetry.space_group_name_H-M   'P 1'
#
loop_
_entity.id
_entity.type
_entity.pdbx_description
1 polymer ?
#
loop_
_entity_poly.entity_id
_entity_poly.type
_entity_poly.pdbx_seq_one_letter_code
_entity_poly.pdbx_strand_id
1 'polypeptide(L)'
;MATVFQRCKTDKRNKNYPCEKVRCGHDWTVRFREPGGRTGRQREESFPKKTQAEAHGNKMESDKDQGVFIDPSAGLGPGDPMFTREDGWSLSGAVYCGTWREARKAVLAAHEIDSPLGESVSDLRDARISTWLSGHRTALDVIVIAERVRVSALSLARRFPHCFQASGQVANGLIEPPSPRTIWRANPRALLGIRSSASIRGLTTDLTVLSPKATGVGASRSPRPWPLTPLS
;
A
#
# COMPACT_ATOMS: atom_id res chain seq x y z
N MET A 1 -16.87 -19.92 -4.01
CA MET A 1 -17.07 -20.47 -5.36
C MET A 1 -18.52 -20.32 -5.74
N ALA A 2 -18.79 -19.55 -6.80
CA ALA A 2 -20.11 -19.31 -7.33
C ALA A 2 -20.69 -20.57 -7.97
N THR A 3 -21.97 -20.83 -7.75
CA THR A 3 -22.68 -21.99 -8.31
C THR A 3 -23.74 -21.53 -9.29
N VAL A 4 -23.71 -22.04 -10.52
CA VAL A 4 -24.66 -21.70 -11.59
C VAL A 4 -25.64 -22.86 -11.77
N PHE A 5 -26.95 -22.58 -11.73
CA PHE A 5 -27.99 -23.59 -11.86
C PHE A 5 -29.28 -23.02 -12.48
N GLN A 6 -30.17 -23.88 -12.94
CA GLN A 6 -31.50 -23.49 -13.42
C GLN A 6 -32.56 -23.74 -12.34
N ARG A 7 -33.22 -22.68 -11.87
CA ARG A 7 -34.27 -22.80 -10.83
C ARG A 7 -35.44 -23.68 -11.24
N CYS A 8 -35.77 -23.77 -12.52
CA CYS A 8 -36.85 -24.63 -13.02
C CYS A 8 -36.63 -26.14 -12.78
N LYS A 9 -35.40 -26.55 -12.46
CA LYS A 9 -35.03 -27.95 -12.16
C LYS A 9 -34.78 -28.20 -10.68
N THR A 10 -34.38 -27.19 -9.93
CA THR A 10 -33.99 -27.33 -8.52
C THR A 10 -35.08 -26.91 -7.55
N ASP A 11 -35.81 -25.84 -7.86
CA ASP A 11 -36.70 -25.18 -6.90
C ASP A 11 -38.17 -25.50 -7.13
N LYS A 12 -38.75 -26.25 -6.20
CA LYS A 12 -40.20 -26.59 -6.17
C LYS A 12 -41.12 -25.37 -6.10
N ARG A 13 -40.59 -24.23 -5.64
CA ARG A 13 -41.33 -22.97 -5.52
C ARG A 13 -41.41 -22.19 -6.83
N ASN A 14 -40.60 -22.56 -7.83
CA ASN A 14 -40.62 -21.89 -9.13
C ASN A 14 -41.85 -22.34 -9.93
N LYS A 15 -42.56 -21.41 -10.57
CA LYS A 15 -43.70 -21.69 -11.45
C LYS A 15 -43.36 -22.67 -12.58
N ASN A 16 -42.11 -22.67 -13.00
CA ASN A 16 -41.64 -23.50 -14.11
C ASN A 16 -41.10 -24.86 -13.64
N TYR A 17 -41.28 -25.22 -12.36
CA TYR A 17 -40.94 -26.52 -11.82
C TYR A 17 -42.16 -27.47 -11.86
N PRO A 18 -41.98 -28.75 -12.22
CA PRO A 18 -40.74 -29.37 -12.67
C PRO A 18 -40.52 -29.18 -14.19
N CYS A 19 -39.33 -28.75 -14.58
CA CYS A 19 -38.94 -28.76 -15.99
C CYS A 19 -38.10 -30.02 -16.30
N GLU A 20 -38.71 -30.98 -17.00
CA GLU A 20 -38.04 -32.24 -17.39
C GLU A 20 -37.18 -32.11 -18.67
N LYS A 21 -37.31 -31.00 -19.40
CA LYS A 21 -36.55 -30.78 -20.64
C LYS A 21 -35.06 -30.63 -20.33
N VAL A 22 -34.23 -31.42 -21.02
CA VAL A 22 -32.77 -31.38 -20.89
C VAL A 22 -32.23 -29.98 -21.18
N ARG A 23 -32.68 -29.37 -22.29
CA ARG A 23 -32.40 -27.97 -22.64
C ARG A 23 -33.71 -27.16 -22.60
N CYS A 24 -33.89 -26.37 -21.55
CA CYS A 24 -34.98 -25.42 -21.43
C CYS A 24 -34.46 -23.99 -21.56
N GLY A 25 -35.21 -23.12 -22.23
CA GLY A 25 -34.91 -21.69 -22.38
C GLY A 25 -35.24 -20.85 -21.15
N HIS A 26 -35.31 -21.46 -19.97
CA HIS A 26 -35.56 -20.77 -18.71
C HIS A 26 -34.27 -20.13 -18.17
N ASP A 27 -34.45 -19.13 -17.32
CA ASP A 27 -33.37 -18.36 -16.72
C ASP A 27 -32.39 -19.23 -15.91
N TRP A 28 -31.14 -18.81 -15.98
CA TRP A 28 -29.99 -19.33 -15.27
C TRP A 28 -29.70 -18.45 -14.06
N THR A 29 -29.69 -19.04 -12.88
CA THR A 29 -29.39 -18.33 -11.63
C THR A 29 -27.97 -18.62 -11.20
N VAL A 30 -27.24 -17.57 -10.82
CA VAL A 30 -25.94 -17.66 -10.17
C VAL A 30 -26.14 -17.35 -8.71
N ARG A 31 -25.59 -18.24 -7.88
CA ARG A 31 -25.52 -18.07 -6.45
C ARG A 31 -24.07 -17.90 -6.04
N PHE A 32 -23.76 -16.75 -5.47
CA PHE A 32 -22.42 -16.40 -5.02
C PHE A 32 -22.46 -15.92 -3.57
N ARG A 33 -21.30 -15.91 -2.91
CA ARG A 33 -21.14 -15.39 -1.55
C ARG A 33 -20.27 -14.16 -1.58
N GLU A 34 -20.60 -13.18 -0.76
CA GLU A 34 -19.77 -11.99 -0.53
C GLU A 34 -18.45 -12.34 0.17
N PRO A 35 -17.41 -11.52 0.00
CA PRO A 35 -16.20 -11.59 0.82
C PRO A 35 -16.55 -11.29 2.28
N GLY A 36 -16.05 -12.13 3.20
CA GLY A 36 -16.42 -12.07 4.63
C GLY A 36 -16.35 -13.41 5.37
N GLY A 37 -15.98 -14.51 4.70
CA GLY A 37 -15.85 -15.82 5.35
C GLY A 37 -17.19 -16.35 5.84
N ARG A 38 -17.29 -16.67 7.15
CA ARG A 38 -18.51 -17.27 7.76
C ARG A 38 -19.70 -16.31 7.81
N THR A 39 -19.47 -15.00 7.77
CA THR A 39 -20.53 -13.98 7.81
C THR A 39 -20.94 -13.47 6.43
N GLY A 40 -20.28 -13.93 5.36
CA GLY A 40 -20.58 -13.49 3.99
C GLY A 40 -22.01 -13.84 3.57
N ARG A 41 -22.78 -12.82 3.17
CA ARG A 41 -24.16 -12.99 2.70
C ARG A 41 -24.17 -13.79 1.41
N GLN A 42 -25.15 -14.66 1.26
CA GLN A 42 -25.39 -15.41 0.03
C GLN A 42 -26.34 -14.60 -0.87
N ARG A 43 -25.94 -14.37 -2.11
CA ARG A 43 -26.74 -13.67 -3.13
C ARG A 43 -27.08 -14.59 -4.28
N GLU A 44 -28.21 -14.30 -4.91
CA GLU A 44 -28.72 -15.02 -6.07
C GLU A 44 -29.18 -14.02 -7.12
N GLU A 45 -28.68 -14.16 -8.35
CA GLU A 45 -29.05 -13.33 -9.49
C GLU A 45 -29.41 -14.21 -10.69
N SER A 46 -30.50 -13.89 -11.36
CA SER A 46 -31.02 -14.62 -12.50
C SER A 46 -30.71 -13.92 -13.83
N PHE A 47 -30.25 -14.69 -14.81
CA PHE A 47 -29.87 -14.25 -16.14
C PHE A 47 -30.59 -15.11 -17.19
N PRO A 48 -30.93 -14.58 -18.37
CA PRO A 48 -31.61 -15.36 -19.41
C PRO A 48 -30.70 -16.44 -20.03
N LYS A 49 -29.38 -16.23 -20.08
CA LYS A 49 -28.41 -17.11 -20.74
C LYS A 49 -27.40 -17.69 -19.74
N LYS A 50 -27.05 -18.98 -19.92
CA LYS A 50 -26.02 -19.67 -19.13
C LYS A 50 -24.68 -18.94 -19.14
N THR A 51 -24.24 -18.52 -20.33
CA THR A 51 -22.95 -17.86 -20.51
C THR A 51 -22.86 -16.55 -19.74
N GLN A 52 -23.95 -15.77 -19.67
CA GLN A 52 -24.00 -14.54 -18.88
C GLN A 52 -23.91 -14.84 -17.39
N ALA A 53 -24.62 -15.88 -16.95
CA ALA A 53 -24.58 -16.35 -15.58
C ALA A 53 -23.15 -16.78 -15.17
N GLU A 54 -22.50 -17.64 -15.97
CA GLU A 54 -21.11 -18.07 -15.73
C GLU A 54 -20.11 -16.91 -15.74
N ALA A 55 -20.21 -16.00 -16.72
CA ALA A 55 -19.37 -14.81 -16.78
C ALA A 55 -19.53 -13.94 -15.53
N HIS A 56 -20.76 -13.78 -15.04
CA HIS A 56 -21.03 -13.04 -13.82
C HIS A 56 -20.42 -13.72 -12.59
N GLY A 57 -20.58 -15.03 -12.46
CA GLY A 57 -19.99 -15.80 -11.35
C GLY A 57 -18.46 -15.72 -11.34
N ASN A 58 -17.82 -15.83 -12.52
CA ASN A 58 -16.37 -15.72 -12.65
C ASN A 58 -15.88 -14.31 -12.32
N LYS A 59 -16.59 -13.27 -12.78
CA LYS A 59 -16.28 -11.88 -12.43
C LYS A 59 -16.33 -11.68 -10.92
N MET A 60 -17.40 -12.13 -10.26
CA MET A 60 -17.56 -11.96 -8.82
C MET A 60 -16.46 -12.66 -8.02
N GLU A 61 -16.01 -13.85 -8.43
CA GLU A 61 -14.87 -14.51 -7.76
C GLU A 61 -13.54 -13.80 -8.07
N SER A 62 -13.34 -13.32 -9.30
CA SER A 62 -12.17 -12.51 -9.65
C SER A 62 -12.09 -11.22 -8.82
N ASP A 63 -13.21 -10.51 -8.66
CA ASP A 63 -13.27 -9.27 -7.87
C ASP A 63 -12.98 -9.54 -6.39
N LYS A 64 -13.36 -10.71 -5.89
CA LYS A 64 -13.06 -11.17 -4.53
C LYS A 64 -11.58 -11.51 -4.36
N ASP A 65 -10.98 -12.19 -5.33
CA ASP A 65 -9.56 -12.54 -5.29
C ASP A 65 -8.66 -11.28 -5.39
N GLN A 66 -9.10 -10.27 -6.14
CA GLN A 66 -8.39 -8.98 -6.24
C GLN A 66 -8.64 -8.05 -5.05
N GLY A 67 -9.61 -8.36 -4.18
CA GLY A 67 -10.02 -7.47 -3.08
C GLY A 67 -10.71 -6.18 -3.55
N VAL A 68 -11.22 -6.15 -4.77
CA VAL A 68 -11.90 -4.99 -5.40
C VAL A 68 -13.43 -5.16 -5.36
N PHE A 69 -13.94 -6.23 -4.75
CA PHE A 69 -15.38 -6.44 -4.60
C PHE A 69 -16.03 -5.29 -3.83
N ILE A 70 -16.91 -4.55 -4.51
CA ILE A 70 -17.79 -3.53 -3.93
C ILE A 70 -19.18 -4.16 -3.80
N ASP A 71 -19.77 -4.16 -2.60
CA ASP A 71 -21.13 -4.67 -2.41
C ASP A 71 -22.11 -3.83 -3.24
N PRO A 72 -22.81 -4.42 -4.23
CA PRO A 72 -23.78 -3.69 -5.04
C PRO A 72 -24.93 -3.08 -4.23
N SER A 73 -25.21 -3.60 -3.03
CA SER A 73 -26.24 -3.04 -2.13
C SER A 73 -25.73 -2.00 -1.15
N ALA A 74 -24.42 -1.76 -1.08
CA ALA A 74 -23.87 -0.63 -0.32
C ALA A 74 -24.24 0.72 -0.96
N GLY A 75 -24.88 0.71 -2.14
CA GLY A 75 -25.26 1.93 -2.87
C GLY A 75 -24.07 2.67 -3.46
N LEU A 76 -22.87 2.06 -3.46
CA LEU A 76 -21.65 2.62 -4.00
C LEU A 76 -21.27 1.83 -5.26
N GLY A 77 -21.39 2.45 -6.42
CA GLY A 77 -20.85 1.96 -7.67
C GLY A 77 -19.34 2.21 -7.79
N PRO A 78 -18.68 1.62 -8.80
CA PRO A 78 -17.29 1.94 -9.11
C PRO A 78 -17.13 3.43 -9.43
N GLY A 79 -16.34 4.13 -8.62
CA GLY A 79 -16.13 5.58 -8.74
C GLY A 79 -16.95 6.43 -7.78
N ASP A 80 -17.88 5.83 -7.04
CA ASP A 80 -18.64 6.55 -6.01
C ASP A 80 -17.74 6.85 -4.79
N PRO A 81 -17.98 7.99 -4.09
CA PRO A 81 -17.16 8.36 -2.95
C PRO A 81 -17.40 7.39 -1.80
N MET A 82 -16.33 6.77 -1.28
CA MET A 82 -16.44 5.89 -0.10
C MET A 82 -16.93 6.65 1.14
N PHE A 83 -16.58 7.94 1.24
CA PHE A 83 -17.05 8.83 2.27
C PHE A 83 -17.89 9.93 1.63
N THR A 84 -19.21 9.82 1.81
CA THR A 84 -20.18 10.84 1.42
C THR A 84 -20.67 11.58 2.65
N ARG A 85 -21.11 12.81 2.42
CA ARG A 85 -21.95 13.52 3.37
C ARG A 85 -23.39 13.02 3.26
N GLU A 86 -24.22 13.35 4.25
CA GLU A 86 -25.66 13.00 4.26
C GLU A 86 -26.43 13.48 3.03
N ASP A 87 -25.91 14.50 2.32
CA ASP A 87 -26.46 15.03 1.07
C ASP A 87 -26.01 14.23 -0.18
N GLY A 88 -25.25 13.14 -0.01
CA GLY A 88 -24.76 12.27 -1.07
C GLY A 88 -23.52 12.82 -1.80
N TRP A 89 -23.07 14.03 -1.47
CA TRP A 89 -21.89 14.62 -2.09
C TRP A 89 -20.60 14.13 -1.43
N SER A 90 -19.51 14.17 -2.18
CA SER A 90 -18.16 13.92 -1.66
C SER A 90 -17.84 14.89 -0.52
N LEU A 91 -17.17 14.40 0.53
CA LEU A 91 -16.66 15.27 1.58
C LEU A 91 -15.72 16.34 1.01
N SER A 92 -16.02 17.60 1.28
CA SER A 92 -15.14 18.70 0.90
C SER A 92 -13.84 18.65 1.74
N GLY A 93 -12.75 19.20 1.20
CA GLY A 93 -11.49 19.30 1.93
C GLY A 93 -11.63 20.07 3.26
N ALA A 94 -12.54 21.05 3.33
CA ALA A 94 -12.81 21.80 4.55
C ALA A 94 -13.45 20.93 5.64
N VAL A 95 -14.42 20.07 5.28
CA VAL A 95 -15.03 19.13 6.24
C VAL A 95 -13.97 18.18 6.77
N TYR A 96 -13.13 17.64 5.88
CA TYR A 96 -12.04 16.76 6.27
C TYR A 96 -11.04 17.43 7.23
N CYS A 97 -10.61 18.65 6.93
CA CYS A 97 -9.73 19.44 7.81
C CYS A 97 -10.39 19.78 9.16
N GLY A 98 -11.71 20.04 9.16
CA GLY A 98 -12.48 20.26 10.38
C GLY A 98 -12.52 19.02 11.26
N THR A 99 -12.87 17.87 10.68
CA THR A 99 -12.88 16.58 11.38
C THR A 99 -11.50 16.24 11.96
N TRP A 100 -10.42 16.52 11.22
CA TRP A 100 -9.05 16.33 11.73
C TRP A 100 -8.75 17.22 12.93
N ARG A 101 -9.16 18.49 12.90
CA ARG A 101 -8.99 19.41 14.04
C ARG A 101 -9.71 18.92 15.29
N GLU A 102 -10.93 18.41 15.13
CA GLU A 102 -11.68 17.84 16.26
C GLU A 102 -11.03 16.55 16.78
N ALA A 103 -10.52 15.69 15.91
CA ALA A 103 -9.76 14.51 16.32
C ALA A 103 -8.49 14.89 17.11
N ARG A 104 -7.77 15.95 16.71
CA ARG A 104 -6.62 16.46 17.47
C ARG A 104 -7.02 16.91 18.88
N LYS A 105 -8.10 17.70 19.00
CA LYS A 105 -8.61 18.16 20.31
C LYS A 105 -9.00 17.01 21.24
N ALA A 106 -9.45 15.89 20.69
CA ALA A 106 -9.87 14.73 21.46
C ALA A 106 -8.70 13.91 22.04
N VAL A 107 -7.51 14.00 21.44
CA VAL A 107 -6.34 13.16 21.79
C VAL A 107 -5.23 13.96 22.45
N LEU A 108 -4.99 15.20 22.00
CA LEU A 108 -3.87 16.04 22.45
C LEU A 108 -4.24 16.86 23.68
N ALA A 109 -3.26 17.08 24.56
CA ALA A 109 -3.43 18.01 25.67
C ALA A 109 -3.56 19.45 25.16
N ALA A 110 -4.19 20.35 25.94
CA ALA A 110 -4.48 21.72 25.50
C ALA A 110 -3.25 22.48 24.95
N HIS A 111 -2.08 22.29 25.56
CA HIS A 111 -0.84 22.93 25.14
C HIS A 111 -0.21 22.30 23.88
N GLU A 112 -0.62 21.09 23.52
CA GLU A 112 -0.16 20.38 22.32
C GLU A 112 -1.02 20.69 21.09
N ILE A 113 -2.24 21.19 21.28
CA ILE A 113 -3.14 21.56 20.18
C ILE A 113 -2.56 22.76 19.40
N ASP A 114 -1.97 23.72 20.11
CA ASP A 114 -1.31 24.90 19.54
C ASP A 114 0.08 24.58 18.95
N SER A 115 0.57 23.35 19.16
CA SER A 115 1.81 22.89 18.53
C SER A 115 1.59 22.62 17.04
N PRO A 116 2.60 22.87 16.18
CA PRO A 116 2.57 22.46 14.78
C PRO A 116 2.55 20.93 14.61
N LEU A 117 2.69 20.17 15.69
CA LEU A 117 2.67 18.71 15.65
C LEU A 117 1.32 18.19 15.13
N GLY A 118 1.35 17.63 13.91
CA GLY A 118 0.16 17.05 13.28
C GLY A 118 -0.89 18.08 12.89
N GLU A 119 -0.50 19.34 12.67
CA GLU A 119 -1.42 20.42 12.28
C GLU A 119 -2.23 20.05 11.04
N SER A 120 -1.57 19.45 10.05
CA SER A 120 -2.19 18.99 8.82
C SER A 120 -2.32 17.48 8.78
N VAL A 121 -3.30 16.98 8.02
CA VAL A 121 -3.41 15.54 7.73
C VAL A 121 -2.15 15.05 6.99
N SER A 122 -1.56 15.89 6.14
CA SER A 122 -0.35 15.55 5.39
C SER A 122 0.81 15.20 6.33
N ASP A 123 0.81 15.73 7.56
CA ASP A 123 1.84 15.44 8.55
C ASP A 123 1.75 13.99 9.04
N LEU A 124 0.56 13.39 9.10
CA LEU A 124 0.41 11.96 9.38
C LEU A 124 1.02 11.10 8.27
N ARG A 125 0.79 11.51 7.01
CA ARG A 125 1.39 10.83 5.86
C ARG A 125 2.90 10.94 5.91
N ASP A 126 3.43 12.13 6.19
CA ASP A 126 4.85 12.37 6.29
C ASP A 126 5.50 11.64 7.47
N ALA A 127 4.84 11.61 8.63
CA ALA A 127 5.29 10.83 9.78
C ALA A 127 5.29 9.32 9.48
N ARG A 128 4.29 8.81 8.77
CA ARG A 128 4.27 7.41 8.36
C ARG A 128 5.39 7.11 7.38
N ILE A 129 5.62 7.98 6.40
CA ILE A 129 6.71 7.84 5.43
C ILE A 129 8.07 7.87 6.15
N SER A 130 8.27 8.80 7.08
CA SER A 130 9.52 8.89 7.84
C SER A 130 9.76 7.64 8.69
N THR A 131 8.71 7.05 9.30
CA THR A 131 8.86 5.77 10.03
C THR A 131 9.25 4.61 9.13
N TRP A 132 8.72 4.54 7.89
CA TRP A 132 9.14 3.51 6.93
C TRP A 132 10.59 3.72 6.48
N LEU A 133 10.97 4.95 6.15
CA LEU A 133 12.33 5.26 5.71
C LEU A 133 13.38 5.05 6.82
N SER A 134 13.01 5.27 8.08
CA SER A 134 13.92 5.09 9.22
C SER A 134 14.27 3.61 9.49
N GLY A 135 13.43 2.67 9.08
CA GLY A 135 13.64 1.23 9.28
C GLY A 135 14.25 0.48 8.08
N HIS A 136 14.13 1.01 6.86
CA HIS A 136 14.47 0.31 5.62
C HIS A 136 15.60 1.02 4.85
N ARG A 137 16.85 0.58 5.05
CA ARG A 137 18.05 1.32 4.61
C ARG A 137 18.62 0.91 3.24
N THR A 138 17.93 0.08 2.46
CA THR A 138 18.41 -0.26 1.11
C THR A 138 17.81 0.65 0.05
N ALA A 139 18.54 0.89 -1.04
CA ALA A 139 18.05 1.69 -2.17
C ALA A 139 16.76 1.09 -2.78
N LEU A 140 16.63 -0.23 -2.77
CA LEU A 140 15.43 -0.93 -3.24
C LEU A 140 14.21 -0.61 -2.37
N ASP A 141 14.38 -0.55 -1.04
CA ASP A 141 13.27 -0.21 -0.15
C ASP A 141 12.74 1.20 -0.39
N VAL A 142 13.64 2.15 -0.67
CA VAL A 142 13.26 3.53 -1.01
C VAL A 142 12.42 3.57 -2.28
N ILE A 143 12.76 2.77 -3.29
CA ILE A 143 12.00 2.66 -4.53
C ILE A 143 10.61 2.07 -4.26
N VAL A 144 10.53 0.98 -3.49
CA VAL A 144 9.25 0.34 -3.13
C VAL A 144 8.36 1.29 -2.35
N ILE A 145 8.92 2.05 -1.40
CA ILE A 145 8.17 3.05 -0.63
C ILE A 145 7.71 4.18 -1.57
N ALA A 146 8.57 4.66 -2.46
CA ALA A 146 8.24 5.70 -3.43
C ALA A 146 7.06 5.30 -4.34
N GLU A 147 7.09 4.07 -4.87
CA GLU A 147 5.98 3.49 -5.64
C GLU A 147 4.70 3.41 -4.81
N ARG A 148 4.81 2.96 -3.55
CA ARG A 148 3.67 2.84 -2.63
C ARG A 148 3.00 4.18 -2.36
N VAL A 149 3.77 5.26 -2.23
CA VAL A 149 3.23 6.61 -2.01
C VAL A 149 3.00 7.38 -3.30
N ARG A 150 3.22 6.77 -4.47
CA ARG A 150 3.04 7.38 -5.80
C ARG A 150 3.85 8.66 -5.99
N VAL A 151 5.08 8.71 -5.47
CA VAL A 151 6.02 9.81 -5.72
C VAL A 151 7.35 9.26 -6.21
N SER A 152 8.22 10.13 -6.75
CA SER A 152 9.57 9.70 -7.15
C SER A 152 10.48 9.47 -5.94
N ALA A 153 11.43 8.53 -6.04
CA ALA A 153 12.44 8.31 -5.01
C ALA A 153 13.26 9.58 -4.72
N LEU A 154 13.54 10.39 -5.75
CA LEU A 154 14.22 11.68 -5.60
C LEU A 154 13.37 12.68 -4.79
N SER A 155 12.05 12.70 -4.99
CA SER A 155 11.14 13.54 -4.19
C SER A 155 11.17 13.14 -2.71
N LEU A 156 11.24 11.84 -2.39
CA LEU A 156 11.41 11.37 -1.01
C LEU A 156 12.76 11.78 -0.42
N ALA A 157 13.85 11.60 -1.16
CA ALA A 157 15.19 12.00 -0.72
C ALA A 157 15.29 13.50 -0.41
N ARG A 158 14.62 14.34 -1.22
CA ARG A 158 14.57 15.79 -1.00
C ARG A 158 13.66 16.21 0.15
N ARG A 159 12.54 15.51 0.37
CA ARG A 159 11.56 15.83 1.44
C ARG A 159 12.00 15.31 2.80
N PHE A 160 12.71 14.17 2.84
CA PHE A 160 13.16 13.51 4.07
C PHE A 160 14.68 13.30 4.10
N PRO A 161 15.49 14.36 3.95
CA PRO A 161 16.95 14.22 3.93
C PRO A 161 17.49 13.63 5.24
N HIS A 162 16.84 13.94 6.36
CA HIS A 162 17.20 13.44 7.70
C HIS A 162 17.04 11.92 7.85
N CYS A 163 16.19 11.26 7.05
CA CYS A 163 16.07 9.80 7.06
C CYS A 163 17.26 9.09 6.38
N PHE A 164 18.01 9.81 5.54
CA PHE A 164 19.15 9.28 4.79
C PHE A 164 20.50 9.73 5.34
N GLN A 165 20.50 10.75 6.21
CA GLN A 165 21.67 11.09 6.98
C GLN A 165 22.00 9.89 7.86
N ALA A 166 23.14 9.24 7.58
CA ALA A 166 23.72 8.31 8.54
C ALA A 166 23.75 9.05 9.88
N SER A 167 23.24 8.44 10.95
CA SER A 167 23.42 8.93 12.31
C SER A 167 24.93 8.97 12.54
N GLY A 168 25.52 10.11 12.21
CA GLY A 168 26.94 10.34 12.32
C GLY A 168 27.30 10.48 13.79
N GLN A 169 27.35 9.36 14.51
CA GLN A 169 28.61 9.13 15.21
C GLN A 169 29.65 8.90 14.11
N VAL A 170 30.11 10.01 13.52
CA VAL A 170 31.49 10.07 13.07
C VAL A 170 32.25 9.88 14.38
N ALA A 171 32.68 8.65 14.65
CA ALA A 171 33.73 8.47 15.62
C ALA A 171 34.87 9.37 15.12
N ASN A 172 35.13 10.48 15.84
CA ASN A 172 36.38 11.23 15.74
C ASN A 172 37.51 10.34 16.30
N GLY A 173 37.61 9.11 15.80
CA GLY A 173 38.67 8.18 16.10
C GLY A 173 39.89 8.59 15.28
N LEU A 174 40.84 9.21 15.96
CA LEU A 174 42.21 9.45 15.52
C LEU A 174 42.37 10.21 14.19
N ILE A 175 42.33 11.54 14.27
CA ILE A 175 43.37 12.32 13.59
C ILE A 175 44.52 12.39 14.60
N GLU A 176 45.36 11.34 14.63
CA GLU A 176 46.67 11.50 15.25
C GLU A 176 47.45 12.50 14.37
N PRO A 177 48.05 13.55 14.95
CA PRO A 177 48.94 14.40 14.18
C PRO A 177 50.12 13.55 13.68
N PRO A 178 50.56 13.68 12.42
CA PRO A 178 51.77 13.02 11.98
C PRO A 178 52.92 13.47 12.88
N SER A 179 53.70 12.50 13.38
CA SER A 179 54.83 12.76 14.27
C SER A 179 55.78 13.84 13.68
N PRO A 180 56.49 14.63 14.51
CA PRO A 180 57.23 15.81 14.06
C PRO A 180 58.45 15.56 13.16
N ARG A 181 58.70 14.32 12.71
CA ARG A 181 59.98 13.92 12.09
C ARG A 181 59.99 13.86 10.57
N THR A 182 58.94 14.30 9.88
CA THR A 182 58.93 14.30 8.41
C THR A 182 58.36 15.60 7.85
N ILE A 183 58.95 16.72 8.25
CA ILE A 183 58.83 17.99 7.53
C ILE A 183 60.25 18.37 7.10
N TRP A 184 60.39 18.83 5.84
CA TRP A 184 61.60 19.20 5.09
C TRP A 184 62.17 18.14 4.14
N ARG A 185 61.52 18.01 2.98
CA ARG A 185 62.14 18.25 1.65
C ARG A 185 61.05 18.20 0.57
N ALA A 186 60.49 19.36 0.25
CA ALA A 186 59.80 19.56 -1.03
C ALA A 186 60.25 20.89 -1.62
N ASN A 187 60.83 20.78 -2.81
CA ASN A 187 61.48 21.79 -3.63
C ASN A 187 60.44 22.76 -4.24
N PRO A 188 60.57 24.10 -4.11
CA PRO A 188 59.61 25.05 -4.66
C PRO A 188 59.91 25.31 -6.15
N ARG A 189 59.61 24.34 -7.02
CA ARG A 189 59.68 24.55 -8.47
C ARG A 189 58.75 23.63 -9.25
N ALA A 190 57.46 23.70 -8.96
CA ALA A 190 56.40 23.13 -9.82
C ALA A 190 55.07 23.87 -9.60
N LEU A 191 55.09 25.20 -9.69
CA LEU A 191 53.89 25.99 -9.96
C LEU A 191 53.98 26.40 -11.43
N LEU A 192 53.31 25.66 -12.34
CA LEU A 192 52.86 26.15 -13.65
C LEU A 192 52.04 25.08 -14.38
N GLY A 193 50.80 25.43 -14.72
CA GLY A 193 49.88 24.64 -15.57
C GLY A 193 49.03 23.67 -14.75
N ILE A 194 47.70 23.71 -14.78
CA ILE A 194 46.84 23.74 -15.97
C ILE A 194 45.45 24.27 -15.59
N ARG A 195 44.85 24.96 -16.58
CA ARG A 195 43.52 25.58 -16.57
C ARG A 195 42.37 24.55 -16.50
N SER A 196 41.26 25.08 -15.98
CA SER A 196 39.87 24.69 -16.17
C SER A 196 39.52 24.13 -17.56
N SER A 197 38.83 22.99 -17.62
CA SER A 197 37.80 22.69 -18.63
C SER A 197 36.98 21.44 -18.31
N ALA A 198 35.68 21.55 -18.59
CA ALA A 198 34.62 20.58 -18.43
C ALA A 198 34.80 19.31 -19.28
N SER A 199 34.10 18.21 -18.93
CA SER A 199 33.29 17.47 -19.91
C SER A 199 32.46 16.36 -19.25
N ILE A 200 31.15 16.44 -19.46
CA ILE A 200 30.19 15.34 -19.37
C ILE A 200 30.40 14.44 -20.59
N ARG A 201 30.62 13.13 -20.38
CA ARG A 201 30.01 12.07 -21.20
C ARG A 201 30.38 10.66 -20.69
N GLY A 202 29.32 9.89 -20.42
CA GLY A 202 29.12 8.51 -20.85
C GLY A 202 30.07 7.44 -20.34
N LEU A 203 29.54 6.51 -19.55
CA LEU A 203 29.91 5.10 -19.60
C LEU A 203 28.70 4.25 -19.17
N THR A 204 27.90 3.92 -20.17
CA THR A 204 27.14 2.68 -20.25
C THR A 204 28.12 1.54 -20.49
N THR A 205 28.20 0.55 -19.60
CA THR A 205 28.12 -0.89 -19.96
C THR A 205 28.14 -1.77 -18.72
N ASP A 206 27.22 -2.73 -18.75
CA ASP A 206 27.28 -4.09 -18.20
C ASP A 206 27.92 -4.37 -16.84
N LEU A 207 27.14 -5.01 -15.97
CA LEU A 207 27.56 -6.25 -15.30
C LEU A 207 26.32 -7.00 -14.75
N THR A 208 25.88 -7.93 -15.60
CA THR A 208 25.72 -9.35 -15.27
C THR A 208 24.82 -9.74 -14.08
N VAL A 209 23.66 -10.24 -14.48
CA VAL A 209 22.82 -11.24 -13.81
C VAL A 209 23.64 -12.26 -13.03
N LEU A 210 23.44 -12.29 -11.71
CA LEU A 210 23.75 -13.44 -10.86
C LEU A 210 22.57 -13.67 -9.92
N SER A 211 21.69 -14.59 -10.31
CA SER A 211 20.77 -15.28 -9.42
C SER A 211 21.55 -16.11 -8.40
N PRO A 212 21.09 -16.16 -7.14
CA PRO A 212 21.27 -17.35 -6.31
C PRO A 212 19.94 -18.07 -6.06
N LYS A 213 20.03 -19.37 -6.28
CA LYS A 213 19.09 -20.45 -5.98
C LYS A 213 18.45 -20.37 -4.60
N ALA A 214 17.20 -20.84 -4.59
CA ALA A 214 16.47 -21.27 -3.41
C ALA A 214 17.13 -22.46 -2.70
N THR A 215 17.19 -22.33 -1.38
CA THR A 215 17.24 -23.38 -0.33
C THR A 215 16.69 -22.67 0.90
N GLY A 216 15.67 -23.08 1.64
CA GLY A 216 15.18 -24.42 1.95
C GLY A 216 15.20 -24.58 3.47
N VAL A 217 14.03 -24.40 4.10
CA VAL A 217 13.61 -24.90 5.44
C VAL A 217 14.12 -24.16 6.69
N GLY A 218 13.16 -23.63 7.48
CA GLY A 218 13.36 -23.18 8.86
C GLY A 218 12.02 -22.83 9.52
N ALA A 219 11.54 -23.70 10.41
CA ALA A 219 10.19 -23.73 10.95
C ALA A 219 9.89 -22.67 12.03
N SER A 220 8.61 -22.29 12.08
CA SER A 220 7.80 -21.99 13.28
C SER A 220 8.31 -20.99 14.32
N ARG A 221 7.58 -19.87 14.48
CA ARG A 221 6.91 -19.50 15.74
C ARG A 221 5.96 -18.33 15.54
N SER A 222 4.68 -18.61 15.72
CA SER A 222 3.58 -17.65 15.84
C SER A 222 3.71 -16.83 17.13
N PRO A 223 3.49 -15.50 17.10
CA PRO A 223 3.29 -14.73 18.32
C PRO A 223 1.85 -14.91 18.84
N ARG A 224 1.74 -15.18 20.14
CA ARG A 224 0.48 -15.31 20.88
C ARG A 224 -0.31 -13.99 20.91
N PRO A 225 -1.64 -14.03 20.97
CA PRO A 225 -2.47 -12.86 21.20
C PRO A 225 -2.32 -12.33 22.64
N TRP A 226 -2.42 -11.00 22.77
CA TRP A 226 -2.37 -10.26 24.03
C TRP A 226 -3.57 -10.59 24.93
N PRO A 227 -3.38 -10.61 26.27
CA PRO A 227 -4.46 -10.91 27.21
C PRO A 227 -5.42 -9.72 27.34
N LEU A 228 -6.71 -9.99 27.15
CA LEU A 228 -7.79 -9.12 27.59
C LEU A 228 -7.89 -9.20 29.12
N THR A 229 -7.66 -8.08 29.79
CA THR A 229 -8.07 -7.88 31.18
C THR A 229 -9.58 -7.59 31.23
N PRO A 230 -10.37 -8.34 32.01
CA PRO A 230 -11.69 -7.90 32.44
C PRO A 230 -11.60 -7.16 33.79
N LEU A 231 -12.74 -6.62 34.24
CA LEU A 231 -13.06 -5.95 35.52
C LEU A 231 -13.13 -4.43 35.38
N SER A 232 -14.18 -3.74 35.83
CA SER A 232 -15.43 -4.12 36.51
C SER A 232 -16.43 -2.98 36.37
#